data_AF-A0A915HIB2-F1
#
_entry.id   AF-A0A915HIB2-F1
#
_cell.length_a   1.000
_cell.length_b   1.000
_cell.length_c   1.000
_cell.angle_alpha   90.00
_cell.angle_beta   90.00
_cell.angle_gamma   90.00
#
_symmetry.space_group_name_H-M   'P 1'
#
loop_
_entity.id
_entity.type
_entity.pdbx_description
1 polymer ?
#
loop_
_entity_poly.entity_id
_entity_poly.type
_entity_poly.pdbx_seq_one_letter_code
_entity_poly.pdbx_strand_id
1 'polypeptide(L)'
;RLLVVSLSISGLFCCDIPPSAWCQNDQIDEKCNITQQCRKYKSEMSGRKFQIQLLYETLCPDCQNFIKRELKREYWKIAREFVEFEFLPYGNAKQLSTSGDIQCQHGALECSLNKLHSCAIKYLANDNR
;
A
#
# COMPACT_ATOMS: atom_id res chain seq x y z
N ARG A 1 1.31 13.95 49.25
CA ARG A 1 0.61 14.84 48.31
C ARG A 1 0.84 14.30 46.91
N LEU A 2 -0.07 13.47 46.40
CA LEU A 2 -0.08 13.03 45.00
C LEU A 2 -0.77 14.14 44.18
N LEU A 3 -0.11 14.66 43.15
CA LEU A 3 -0.76 15.49 42.13
C LEU A 3 -1.19 14.58 40.99
N VAL A 4 -2.47 14.20 40.97
CA VAL A 4 -3.09 13.61 39.79
C VAL A 4 -3.49 14.78 38.89
N VAL A 5 -2.69 15.04 37.85
CA VAL A 5 -3.08 15.98 36.80
C VAL A 5 -4.10 15.26 35.92
N SER A 6 -5.37 15.58 36.08
CA SER A 6 -6.39 15.17 35.11
C SER A 6 -6.17 15.96 33.82
N LEU A 7 -5.49 15.34 32.86
CA LEU A 7 -5.53 15.80 31.48
C LEU A 7 -6.98 15.62 30.98
N SER A 8 -7.78 16.67 31.10
CA SER A 8 -9.02 16.78 30.34
C SER A 8 -8.60 16.96 28.89
N ILE A 9 -8.64 15.87 28.11
CA ILE A 9 -8.48 15.94 26.65
C ILE A 9 -9.74 16.63 26.11
N SER A 10 -9.71 17.96 26.14
CA SER A 10 -10.71 18.81 25.53
C SER A 10 -10.63 18.64 24.02
N GLY A 11 -11.64 17.97 23.44
CA GLY A 11 -11.95 18.04 22.02
C GLY A 11 -11.43 16.87 21.19
N LEU A 12 -12.24 15.83 21.07
CA LEU A 12 -12.21 15.01 19.86
C LEU A 12 -12.75 15.90 18.72
N PHE A 13 -11.86 16.46 17.90
CA PHE A 13 -12.27 17.26 16.74
C PHE A 13 -12.75 16.31 15.64
N CYS A 14 -14.06 16.29 15.42
CA CYS A 14 -14.71 15.42 14.45
C CYS A 14 -14.14 15.53 13.03
N CYS A 15 -13.54 16.67 12.68
CA CYS A 15 -12.92 16.93 11.38
C CYS A 15 -11.52 16.30 11.22
N ASP A 16 -10.87 15.89 12.31
CA ASP A 16 -9.51 15.31 12.30
C ASP A 16 -9.55 13.78 12.29
N ILE A 17 -10.74 13.18 12.36
CA ILE A 17 -10.92 11.73 12.39
C ILE A 17 -11.12 11.24 10.95
N PRO A 18 -10.28 10.33 10.46
CA PRO A 18 -10.39 9.85 9.10
C PRO A 18 -11.67 9.04 8.88
N PRO A 19 -12.19 8.99 7.63
CA PRO A 19 -13.46 8.34 7.37
C PRO A 19 -13.55 6.82 7.64
N SER A 20 -12.41 6.15 7.80
CA SER A 20 -12.38 4.76 8.24
C SER A 20 -12.65 4.63 9.75
N ALA A 21 -12.12 5.54 10.57
CA ALA A 21 -12.17 5.45 12.03
C ALA A 21 -13.53 5.91 12.59
N TRP A 22 -14.13 6.97 12.05
CA TRP A 22 -15.43 7.49 12.50
C TRP A 22 -16.61 6.52 12.22
N CYS A 23 -16.50 5.63 11.22
CA CYS A 23 -17.56 4.69 10.79
C CYS A 23 -17.45 3.32 11.43
N GLN A 24 -16.38 3.11 12.19
CA GLN A 24 -16.11 1.90 12.98
C GLN A 24 -16.52 2.08 14.44
N ASN A 25 -16.91 3.30 14.86
CA ASN A 25 -17.22 3.62 16.24
C ASN A 25 -18.53 4.43 16.34
N ASP A 26 -19.58 3.79 16.87
CA ASP A 26 -20.91 4.37 16.99
C ASP A 26 -20.94 5.60 17.91
N GLN A 27 -20.06 5.68 18.93
CA GLN A 27 -19.98 6.86 19.81
C GLN A 27 -19.44 8.09 19.09
N ILE A 28 -18.55 7.90 18.11
CA ILE A 28 -18.04 8.99 17.27
C ILE A 28 -19.10 9.41 16.26
N ASP A 29 -19.81 8.45 15.66
CA ASP A 29 -20.91 8.72 14.73
C ASP A 29 -21.98 9.61 15.37
N GLU A 30 -22.44 9.24 16.57
CA GLU A 30 -23.43 10.01 17.33
C GLU A 30 -22.91 11.38 17.78
N LYS A 31 -21.69 11.43 18.35
CA LYS A 31 -21.11 12.68 18.85
C LYS A 31 -20.84 13.69 17.75
N CYS A 32 -20.46 13.21 16.57
CA CYS A 32 -20.12 14.06 15.43
C CYS A 32 -21.29 14.27 14.45
N ASN A 33 -22.39 13.54 14.62
CA ASN A 33 -23.57 13.55 13.75
C ASN A 33 -23.21 13.35 12.26
N ILE A 34 -22.49 12.26 11.97
CA ILE A 34 -21.87 11.98 10.66
C ILE A 34 -22.50 10.78 9.94
N THR A 35 -23.67 10.32 10.38
CA THR A 35 -24.28 9.05 9.93
C THR A 35 -24.53 9.02 8.42
N GLN A 36 -24.88 10.15 7.82
CA GLN A 36 -25.07 10.24 6.37
C GLN A 36 -23.74 10.12 5.61
N GLN A 37 -22.70 10.76 6.12
CA GLN A 37 -21.34 10.72 5.60
C GLN A 37 -20.78 9.30 5.70
N CYS A 38 -21.05 8.60 6.80
CA CYS A 38 -20.67 7.21 6.97
C CYS A 38 -21.39 6.27 6.01
N ARG A 39 -22.69 6.45 5.77
CA ARG A 39 -23.43 5.68 4.76
C ARG A 39 -22.83 5.89 3.36
N LYS A 40 -22.53 7.13 3.00
CA LYS A 40 -21.90 7.47 1.72
C LYS A 40 -20.50 6.86 1.59
N TYR A 41 -19.66 6.98 2.61
CA TYR A 41 -18.32 6.38 2.62
C TYR A 41 -18.39 4.85 2.46
N LYS A 42 -19.26 4.17 3.23
CA LYS A 42 -19.46 2.72 3.12
C LYS A 42 -19.93 2.31 1.72
N SER A 43 -20.85 3.06 1.10
CA SER A 43 -21.32 2.74 -0.26
C SER A 43 -20.24 2.96 -1.32
N GLU A 44 -19.42 4.00 -1.18
CA GLU A 44 -18.32 4.28 -2.11
C GLU A 44 -17.14 3.32 -1.98
N MET A 45 -16.88 2.79 -0.77
CA MET A 45 -15.78 1.85 -0.52
C MET A 45 -16.19 0.39 -0.67
N SER A 46 -17.49 0.08 -0.63
CA SER A 46 -17.99 -1.28 -0.79
C SER A 46 -17.50 -1.90 -2.11
N GLY A 47 -16.79 -3.02 -2.01
CA GLY A 47 -16.27 -3.76 -3.16
C GLY A 47 -15.08 -3.09 -3.88
N ARG A 48 -14.59 -1.95 -3.41
CA ARG A 48 -13.36 -1.33 -3.96
C ARG A 48 -12.12 -1.95 -3.32
N LYS A 49 -11.12 -2.24 -4.14
CA LYS A 49 -9.78 -2.61 -3.68
C LYS A 49 -8.88 -1.39 -3.62
N PHE A 50 -8.00 -1.37 -2.63
CA PHE A 50 -6.88 -0.44 -2.55
C PHE A 50 -5.81 -0.85 -3.56
N GLN A 51 -5.26 0.11 -4.29
CA GLN A 51 -4.12 -0.14 -5.15
C GLN A 51 -2.83 0.09 -4.37
N ILE A 52 -1.94 -0.90 -4.38
CA ILE A 52 -0.60 -0.79 -3.79
C ILE A 52 0.43 -1.08 -4.86
N GLN A 53 1.31 -0.12 -5.10
CA GLN A 53 2.44 -0.27 -6.00
C GLN A 53 3.67 -0.74 -5.22
N LEU A 54 4.27 -1.84 -5.65
CA LEU A 54 5.50 -2.35 -5.10
C LEU A 54 6.65 -2.09 -6.08
N LEU A 55 7.46 -1.09 -5.77
CA LEU A 55 8.71 -0.83 -6.47
C LEU A 55 9.82 -1.70 -5.86
N TYR A 56 10.53 -2.45 -6.69
CA TYR A 56 11.58 -3.36 -6.22
C TYR A 56 12.68 -3.59 -7.26
N GLU A 57 13.79 -4.15 -6.80
CA GLU A 57 14.91 -4.57 -7.64
C GLU A 57 15.07 -6.08 -7.54
N THR A 58 15.30 -6.75 -8.68
CA THR A 58 15.32 -8.22 -8.72
C THR A 58 16.49 -8.84 -7.96
N LEU A 59 17.61 -8.15 -7.80
CA LEU A 59 18.76 -8.63 -7.03
C LEU A 59 18.92 -7.99 -5.65
N CYS A 60 18.03 -7.09 -5.25
CA CYS A 60 18.03 -6.54 -3.89
C CYS A 60 17.58 -7.61 -2.87
N PRO A 61 18.43 -7.99 -1.90
CA PRO A 61 18.10 -9.04 -0.93
C PRO A 61 16.85 -8.72 -0.10
N ASP A 62 16.69 -7.48 0.33
CA ASP A 62 15.55 -7.06 1.15
C ASP A 62 14.24 -7.05 0.34
N CYS A 63 14.30 -6.61 -0.92
CA CYS A 63 13.15 -6.71 -1.83
C CYS A 63 12.70 -8.17 -2.02
N GLN A 64 13.66 -9.08 -2.25
CA GLN A 64 13.35 -10.49 -2.38
C GLN A 64 12.75 -11.07 -1.09
N ASN A 65 13.32 -10.70 0.06
CA ASN A 65 12.85 -11.17 1.36
C ASN A 65 11.43 -10.67 1.65
N PHE A 66 11.16 -9.39 1.40
CA PHE A 66 9.83 -8.80 1.53
C PHE A 66 8.81 -9.53 0.65
N ILE A 67 9.10 -9.72 -0.64
CA ILE A 67 8.15 -10.39 -1.56
C ILE A 67 7.91 -11.85 -1.14
N LYS A 68 8.96 -12.60 -0.80
CA LYS A 68 8.86 -14.04 -0.52
C LYS A 68 8.29 -14.34 0.86
N ARG A 69 8.65 -13.58 1.88
CA ARG A 69 8.25 -13.81 3.27
C ARG A 69 7.07 -12.93 3.64
N GLU A 70 7.30 -11.64 3.73
CA GLU A 70 6.30 -10.70 4.26
C GLU A 70 5.04 -10.69 3.38
N LEU A 71 5.18 -10.35 2.10
CA LEU A 71 4.05 -10.24 1.19
C LEU A 71 3.38 -11.58 0.95
N LYS A 72 4.13 -12.59 0.46
CA LYS A 72 3.53 -13.88 0.08
C LYS A 72 3.01 -14.70 1.25
N ARG A 73 3.74 -14.77 2.37
CA ARG A 73 3.40 -15.66 3.51
C ARG A 73 2.45 -14.98 4.49
N GLU A 74 2.72 -13.74 4.85
CA GLU A 74 2.01 -13.05 5.93
C GLU A 74 0.81 -12.25 5.40
N TYR A 75 1.02 -11.42 4.38
CA TYR A 75 -0.01 -10.45 3.97
C TYR A 75 -0.95 -10.95 2.89
N TRP A 76 -0.50 -11.79 1.95
CA TRP A 76 -1.26 -12.13 0.73
C TRP A 76 -2.66 -12.69 1.01
N LYS A 77 -2.79 -13.55 2.03
CA LYS A 77 -4.07 -14.17 2.39
C LYS A 77 -5.13 -13.15 2.77
N ILE A 78 -4.71 -12.10 3.47
CA ILE A 78 -5.58 -11.05 3.98
C ILE A 78 -5.73 -9.99 2.87
N ALA A 79 -4.62 -9.47 2.36
CA ALA A 79 -4.57 -8.37 1.41
C ALA A 79 -5.28 -8.67 0.08
N ARG A 80 -5.26 -9.90 -0.45
CA ARG A 80 -5.81 -10.18 -1.80
C ARG A 80 -7.29 -9.83 -2.00
N GLU A 81 -8.07 -9.77 -0.91
CA GLU A 81 -9.49 -9.47 -0.95
C GLU A 81 -9.77 -7.97 -1.09
N PHE A 82 -8.90 -7.13 -0.53
CA PHE A 82 -9.08 -5.68 -0.48
C PHE A 82 -7.93 -4.90 -1.13
N VAL A 83 -6.90 -5.56 -1.65
CA VAL A 83 -5.75 -4.95 -2.32
C VAL A 83 -5.59 -5.51 -3.72
N GLU A 84 -5.31 -4.62 -4.66
CA GLU A 84 -4.78 -4.88 -5.98
C GLU A 84 -3.30 -4.45 -6.00
N PHE A 85 -2.39 -5.40 -6.17
CA PHE A 85 -0.96 -5.14 -6.19
C PHE A 85 -0.47 -4.91 -7.61
N GLU A 86 0.25 -3.81 -7.83
CA GLU A 86 0.99 -3.53 -9.04
C GLU A 86 2.50 -3.68 -8.76
N PHE A 87 3.15 -4.58 -9.48
CA PHE A 87 4.58 -4.86 -9.30
C PHE A 87 5.40 -4.06 -10.31
N LEU A 88 6.35 -3.26 -9.82
CA LEU A 88 7.20 -2.38 -10.63
C LEU A 88 8.69 -2.75 -10.42
N PRO A 89 9.24 -3.68 -11.21
CA PRO A 89 10.66 -4.06 -11.14
C PRO A 89 11.53 -2.96 -11.79
N TYR A 90 11.99 -2.03 -10.97
CA TYR A 90 12.86 -0.92 -11.38
C TYR A 90 13.70 -0.45 -10.18
N GLY A 91 13.01 -0.14 -9.07
CA GLY A 91 13.63 0.27 -7.81
C GLY A 91 14.60 1.43 -7.96
N ASN A 92 15.85 1.26 -7.51
CA ASN A 92 16.87 2.31 -7.59
C ASN A 92 17.60 2.41 -8.94
N ALA A 93 17.13 1.71 -9.97
CA ALA A 93 17.69 1.86 -11.31
C ALA A 93 17.56 3.32 -11.79
N LYS A 94 18.54 3.78 -12.57
CA LYS A 94 18.61 5.15 -13.08
C LYS A 94 18.80 5.13 -14.58
N GLN A 95 18.11 6.02 -15.26
CA GLN A 95 18.38 6.27 -16.67
C GLN A 95 19.58 7.21 -16.78
N LEU A 96 20.59 6.81 -17.55
CA LEU A 96 21.77 7.62 -17.82
C LEU A 96 21.41 8.72 -18.83
N SER A 97 21.60 9.98 -18.45
CA SER A 97 21.23 11.12 -19.31
C SER A 97 21.99 11.18 -20.63
N THR A 98 23.15 10.53 -20.72
CA THR A 98 24.03 10.56 -21.90
C THR A 98 23.67 9.53 -22.96
N SER A 99 23.31 8.30 -22.55
CA SER A 99 22.98 7.21 -23.48
C SER A 99 21.51 6.80 -23.48
N GLY A 100 20.74 7.22 -22.48
CA GLY A 100 19.38 6.74 -22.24
C GLY A 100 19.31 5.32 -21.67
N ASP A 101 20.46 4.67 -21.43
CA ASP A 101 20.54 3.33 -20.88
C ASP A 101 20.12 3.29 -19.41
N ILE A 102 19.61 2.15 -18.98
CA ILE A 102 19.27 1.91 -17.58
C ILE A 102 20.49 1.33 -16.86
N GLN A 103 20.90 2.00 -15.78
CA GLN A 103 21.92 1.54 -14.84
C GLN A 103 21.25 1.04 -13.56
N CYS A 104 21.51 -0.19 -13.16
CA CYS A 104 21.00 -0.81 -11.92
C CYS A 104 22.12 -0.96 -10.88
N GLN A 105 21.77 -1.03 -9.60
CA GLN A 105 22.75 -1.06 -8.50
C GLN A 105 23.56 -2.36 -8.48
N HIS A 106 22.92 -3.47 -8.85
CA HIS A 106 23.56 -4.79 -8.88
C HIS A 106 24.01 -5.20 -10.30
N GLY A 107 24.26 -4.20 -11.17
CA GLY A 107 24.84 -4.38 -12.50
C GLY A 107 23.86 -4.86 -13.57
N ALA A 108 24.41 -5.27 -14.71
CA ALA A 108 23.63 -5.57 -15.93
C ALA A 108 22.69 -6.78 -15.77
N LEU A 109 23.02 -7.73 -14.90
CA LEU A 109 22.17 -8.89 -14.62
C LEU A 109 20.86 -8.44 -13.97
N GLU A 110 20.91 -7.55 -12.98
CA GLU A 110 19.71 -6.99 -12.37
C GLU A 110 18.84 -6.25 -13.38
N CYS A 111 19.43 -5.41 -14.24
CA CYS A 111 18.65 -4.73 -15.28
C CYS A 111 17.96 -5.71 -16.22
N SER A 112 18.65 -6.79 -16.60
CA SER A 112 18.11 -7.85 -17.46
C SER A 112 16.95 -8.59 -16.77
N LEU A 113 17.08 -8.87 -15.47
CA LEU A 113 16.05 -9.52 -14.67
C LEU A 113 14.86 -8.59 -14.38
N ASN A 114 15.10 -7.30 -14.10
CA ASN A 114 14.04 -6.30 -13.96
C ASN A 114 13.20 -6.24 -15.25
N LYS A 115 13.85 -6.20 -16.41
CA LYS A 115 13.18 -6.27 -17.71
C LYS A 115 12.41 -7.58 -17.90
N LEU A 116 12.99 -8.72 -17.53
CA LEU A 116 12.32 -10.02 -17.60
C LEU A 116 11.05 -10.05 -16.74
N HIS A 117 11.12 -9.55 -15.51
CA HIS A 117 9.96 -9.43 -14.62
C HIS A 117 8.90 -8.50 -15.20
N SER A 118 9.27 -7.34 -15.76
CA SER A 118 8.33 -6.45 -16.46
C SER A 118 7.63 -7.14 -17.62
N CYS A 119 8.35 -7.93 -18.42
CA CYS A 119 7.76 -8.73 -19.49
C CYS A 119 6.79 -9.79 -18.92
N ALA A 120 7.21 -10.54 -17.90
CA ALA A 120 6.35 -11.55 -17.28
C ALA A 120 5.05 -10.92 -16.74
N ILE A 121 5.13 -9.77 -16.07
CA ILE A 121 3.95 -9.05 -15.58
C ILE A 121 3.04 -8.66 -16.75
N LYS A 122 3.59 -8.05 -17.82
CA LYS A 122 2.80 -7.63 -18.99
C LYS A 122 2.08 -8.78 -19.69
N TYR A 123 2.75 -9.92 -19.84
CA TYR A 123 2.23 -11.03 -20.64
C TYR A 123 1.44 -12.06 -19.82
N LEU A 124 1.79 -12.28 -18.55
CA LEU A 124 1.10 -13.24 -17.69
C LEU A 124 -0.07 -12.63 -16.91
N ALA A 125 -0.06 -11.33 -16.59
CA ALA A 125 -1.20 -10.69 -15.91
C ALA A 125 -2.45 -10.62 -16.80
N ASN A 126 -2.28 -10.74 -18.12
CA ASN A 126 -3.38 -10.83 -19.09
C ASN A 126 -3.82 -12.27 -19.38
N ASP A 127 -3.14 -13.27 -18.82
CA ASP A 127 -3.47 -14.68 -18.99
C ASP A 127 -4.45 -15.11 -17.88
N ASN A 128 -5.67 -14.57 -17.95
CA ASN A 128 -6.83 -15.15 -17.27
C ASN A 128 -7.35 -16.36 -18.08
N ARG A 129 -6.52 -17.40 -18.24
CA ARG A 129 -6.91 -18.69 -18.80
C ARG A 129 -6.76 -19.81 -17.77
#